data_AF-M2WGC8-F1
#
_entry.id   AF-M2WGC8-F1
#
_cell.length_a   1.000
_cell.length_b   1.000
_cell.length_c   1.000
_cell.angle_alpha   90.00
_cell.angle_beta   90.00
_cell.angle_gamma   90.00
#
_symmetry.space_group_name_H-M   'P 1'
#
loop_
_entity.id
_entity.type
_entity.pdbx_description
1 polymer ?
#
loop_
_entity_poly.entity_id
_entity_poly.type
_entity_poly.pdbx_seq_one_letter_code
_entity_poly.pdbx_strand_id
1 'polypeptide(L)' 'MFVDAFGKTPIAYLTMLRVQEMARLLRESDLSVAAVGRCVGWSSRSRATEAFIEHVGLSPSRYRSMRPVVADR' A
#
# COMPACT_ATOMS: atom_id res chain seq x y z
N MET A 1 -3.77 3.67 26.77
CA MET A 1 -2.81 4.15 25.75
C MET A 1 -3.18 3.58 24.38
N PHE A 2 -2.71 4.15 23.26
CA PHE A 2 -3.07 3.69 21.90
C PHE A 2 -2.78 2.19 21.68
N VAL A 3 -1.65 1.70 22.22
CA VAL A 3 -1.27 0.29 22.13
C VAL A 3 -2.28 -0.62 22.81
N ASP A 4 -2.85 -0.22 23.96
CA ASP A 4 -3.85 -1.01 24.68
C ASP A 4 -5.16 -1.17 23.87
N ALA A 5 -5.50 -0.17 23.06
CA ALA A 5 -6.72 -0.17 22.25
C ALA A 5 -6.56 -0.90 20.90
N PHE A 6 -5.37 -0.81 20.28
CA PHE A 6 -5.15 -1.27 18.90
C PHE A 6 -4.10 -2.38 18.75
N GLY A 7 -3.42 -2.77 19.84
CA GLY A 7 -2.38 -3.80 19.86
C GLY A 7 -1.11 -3.44 19.05
N LYS A 8 -0.99 -2.19 18.60
CA LYS A 8 0.10 -1.70 17.74
C LYS A 8 0.53 -0.31 18.19
N THR A 9 1.80 0.03 17.95
CA THR A 9 2.22 1.42 18.06
C THR A 9 1.47 2.27 17.03
N PRO A 10 1.23 3.57 17.30
CA PRO A 10 0.57 4.45 16.34
C PRO A 10 1.21 4.42 14.94
N ILE A 11 2.54 4.38 14.87
CA ILE A 11 3.27 4.32 13.60
C ILE A 11 3.05 2.99 12.87
N ALA A 12 3.07 1.86 13.57
CA ALA A 12 2.79 0.56 12.95
C ALA A 12 1.34 0.48 12.42
N TYR A 13 0.38 1.03 13.16
CA TYR A 13 -1.00 1.12 12.72
C TYR A 13 -1.17 2.01 11.48
N LEU A 14 -0.52 3.19 11.47
CA LEU A 14 -0.55 4.07 10.30
C LEU A 14 0.11 3.42 9.08
N THR A 15 1.24 2.72 9.25
CA THR A 15 1.90 1.98 8.16
C THR A 15 0.97 0.93 7.56
N MET A 16 0.27 0.16 8.41
CA MET A 16 -0.72 -0.83 7.96
C MET A 16 -1.82 -0.17 7.12
N LEU A 17 -2.41 0.94 7.59
CA LEU A 17 -3.45 1.66 6.86
C LEU A 17 -2.95 2.19 5.50
N ARG A 18 -1.73 2.76 5.46
CA ARG A 18 -1.12 3.25 4.22
C ARG A 18 -0.91 2.13 3.20
N VAL A 19 -0.45 0.96 3.66
CA VAL A 19 -0.26 -0.20 2.77
C VAL A 19 -1.60 -0.72 2.25
N GLN A 20 -2.63 -0.80 3.10
CA GLN A 20 -3.98 -1.21 2.69
C GLN A 20 -4.53 -0.29 1.59
N GLU A 21 -4.42 1.02 1.78
CA GLU A 21 -4.88 1.99 0.79
C GLU A 21 -4.03 1.97 -0.48
N MET A 22 -2.71 1.77 -0.36
CA MET A 22 -1.82 1.61 -1.50
C MET A 22 -2.23 0.38 -2.32
N ALA A 23 -2.56 -0.75 -1.68
CA ALA A 23 -3.03 -1.95 -2.37
C ALA A 23 -4.35 -1.71 -3.12
N ARG A 24 -5.28 -0.95 -2.51
CA ARG A 24 -6.53 -0.53 -3.18
C ARG A 24 -6.24 0.28 -4.44
N LEU A 25 -5.47 1.36 -4.32
CA LEU A 25 -5.12 2.24 -5.43
C LEU A 25 -4.33 1.53 -6.53
N LEU A 26 -3.45 0.58 -6.18
CA LEU A 26 -2.72 -0.23 -7.16
C LEU A 26 -3.66 -1.11 -8.01
N ARG A 27 -4.82 -1.53 -7.47
CA ARG A 27 -5.84 -2.34 -8.17
C ARG A 27 -6.85 -1.52 -8.95
N GLU A 28 -7.14 -0.30 -8.49
CA GLU A 28 -8.26 0.50 -8.99
C GLU A 28 -7.81 1.68 -9.86
N SER A 29 -6.51 1.95 -9.97
CA SER A 29 -5.98 3.06 -10.77
C SER A 29 -4.74 2.68 -11.56
N ASP A 30 -4.45 3.48 -12.58
CA ASP A 30 -3.25 3.35 -13.42
C ASP A 30 -2.12 4.31 -13.02
N LEU A 31 -2.25 4.97 -11.87
CA LEU A 31 -1.22 5.85 -11.30
C LEU A 31 0.12 5.10 -11.19
N SER A 32 1.26 5.77 -11.38
CA SER A 32 2.55 5.11 -11.12
C SER A 32 2.70 4.70 -9.65
N VAL A 33 3.48 3.66 -9.36
CA VAL A 33 3.78 3.23 -7.97
C VAL A 33 4.26 4.40 -7.11
N ALA A 34 5.04 5.31 -7.69
CA ALA A 34 5.51 6.51 -7.00
C ALA A 34 4.38 7.50 -6.68
N ALA A 35 3.44 7.70 -7.62
CA ALA A 35 2.28 8.54 -7.40
C ALA A 35 1.36 7.95 -6.31
N VAL A 36 1.09 6.64 -6.36
CA VAL A 36 0.30 5.96 -5.32
C VAL A 36 0.98 6.10 -3.95
N GLY A 37 2.29 5.90 -3.86
CA GLY A 37 3.04 6.09 -2.61
C GLY A 37 2.85 7.50 -2.02
N ARG A 38 2.87 8.54 -2.85
CA ARG A 38 2.58 9.91 -2.42
C ARG A 38 1.13 10.10 -1.98
N CYS A 39 0.16 9.52 -2.69
CA CYS A 39 -1.26 9.60 -2.32
C CYS A 39 -1.55 9.04 -0.93
N VAL A 40 -0.83 8.00 -0.50
CA VAL A 40 -0.98 7.41 0.83
C VAL A 40 -0.04 8.04 1.88
N GLY A 41 0.66 9.13 1.54
CA GLY A 41 1.45 9.91 2.49
C GLY A 41 2.88 9.42 2.71
N TRP A 42 3.45 8.64 1.80
CA TRP A 42 4.90 8.38 1.78
C TRP A 42 5.64 9.44 0.98
N SER A 43 6.69 10.01 1.58
CA SER A 43 7.60 10.95 0.91
C SER A 43 8.62 10.25 0.01
N SER A 44 8.93 8.97 0.28
CA SER A 44 9.92 8.18 -0.45
C SER A 44 9.29 6.94 -1.09
N ARG A 45 9.59 6.73 -2.38
CA ARG A 45 9.18 5.55 -3.14
C ARG A 45 9.78 4.27 -2.56
N SER A 46 11.04 4.30 -2.13
CA SER A 46 11.71 3.13 -1.55
C SER A 46 11.04 2.71 -0.25
N ARG A 47 10.77 3.67 0.66
CA ARG A 47 10.07 3.38 1.92
C ARG A 47 8.66 2.84 1.70
N ALA A 48 7.92 3.40 0.74
CA ALA A 48 6.61 2.88 0.37
C ALA A 48 6.70 1.44 -0.14
N THR A 49 7.73 1.13 -0.94
CA THR A 49 7.95 -0.19 -1.54
C THR A 49 8.35 -1.23 -0.50
N GLU A 50 9.30 -0.89 0.39
CA GLU A 50 9.74 -1.74 1.51
C GLU A 50 8.55 -2.09 2.42
N ALA A 51 7.82 -1.08 2.91
CA ALA A 51 6.67 -1.30 3.78
C ALA A 51 5.59 -2.16 3.10
N PHE A 52 5.35 -1.95 1.79
CA PHE A 52 4.40 -2.74 1.03
C PHE A 52 4.85 -4.20 0.91
N ILE A 53 6.13 -4.47 0.62
CA ILE A 53 6.67 -5.83 0.55
C ILE A 53 6.58 -6.51 1.92
N GLU A 54 6.95 -5.83 3.01
CA GLU A 54 6.88 -6.38 4.37
C GLU A 54 5.46 -6.81 4.77
N HIS A 55 4.44 -6.06 4.35
CA HIS A 55 3.05 -6.30 4.74
C HIS A 55 2.27 -7.18 3.76
N VAL A 56 2.60 -7.16 2.47
CA VAL A 56 1.85 -7.86 1.40
C VAL A 56 2.62 -9.06 0.84
N GLY A 57 3.94 -9.11 1.00
CA GLY A 57 4.81 -10.17 0.48
C GLY A 57 5.12 -10.06 -1.02
N LEU A 58 4.63 -9.02 -1.70
CA LEU A 58 4.82 -8.78 -3.14
C LEU A 58 5.28 -7.35 -3.39
N SER A 59 6.02 -7.13 -4.48
CA SER A 59 6.32 -5.76 -4.91
C SER A 59 5.05 -5.06 -5.43
N PRO A 60 4.91 -3.73 -5.29
CA PRO A 60 3.75 -2.99 -5.80
C PRO A 60 3.45 -3.26 -7.28
N SER A 61 4.49 -3.34 -8.12
CA SER A 61 4.32 -3.61 -9.56
C SER A 61 3.79 -5.02 -9.82
N ARG A 62 4.31 -6.05 -9.11
CA ARG A 62 3.82 -7.43 -9.22
C ARG A 62 2.40 -7.56 -8.68
N TYR A 63 2.09 -6.86 -7.59
CA TYR A 63 0.74 -6.80 -7.05
C TYR A 63 -0.26 -6.23 -8.07
N ARG A 64 0.13 -5.16 -8.78
CA ARG A 64 -0.68 -4.58 -9.85
C ARG A 64 -0.91 -5.53 -11.02
N SER A 65 0.11 -6.27 -11.46
CA SER A 65 -0.06 -7.20 -12.59
C SER A 65 -1.00 -8.37 -12.29
N MET A 66 -1.33 -8.60 -11.02
CA MET A 66 -2.32 -9.59 -10.60
C MET A 66 -3.76 -9.04 -10.60
N ARG A 67 -3.98 -7.78 -11.01
CA ARG A 67 -5.32 -7.28 -11.30
C ARG A 67 -5.97 -8.23 -12.30
N PRO A 68 -7.16 -8.78 -12.00
CA PRO A 68 -7.92 -9.50 -13.01
C PRO A 68 -8.04 -8.61 -14.23
N VAL A 69 -7.72 -9.13 -15.42
CA VAL A 69 -8.11 -8.48 -16.66
C VAL A 69 -9.63 -8.52 -16.65
N VAL A 70 -10.26 -7.45 -16.18
CA VAL A 70 -11.70 -7.30 -16.32
C VAL A 70 -11.90 -7.17 -17.82
N ALA A 71 -12.41 -8.23 -18.44
CA ALA A 71 -12.86 -8.19 -19.82
C ALA A 71 -13.79 -6.99 -19.95
N ASP A 72 -13.41 -6.10 -20.87
CA ASP A 72 -14.12 -4.90 -21.27
C ASP A 72 -15.64 -5.13 -21.25
N ARG A 73 -16.38 -4.25 -20.55
CA ARG A 73 -17.84 -4.17 -20.58
C ARG A 73 -18.22 -2.78 -21.02
#